data_AF-U1JGS5-F1
#
_entry.id   AF-U1JGS5-F1
#
_cell.length_a   1.000
_cell.length_b   1.000
_cell.length_c   1.000
_cell.angle_alpha   90.00
_cell.angle_beta   90.00
_cell.angle_gamma   90.00
#
_symmetry.space_group_name_H-M   'P 1'
#
loop_
_entity.id
_entity.type
_entity.pdbx_description
1 polymer ?
#
loop_
_entity_poly.entity_id
_entity_poly.type
_entity_poly.pdbx_seq_one_letter_code
_entity_poly.pdbx_strand_id
1 'polypeptide(L)'
;MEQQFVDRRASLLANKIARTNLFMQRQNIQKVPVTFAGEQLDFIRLAMVDGINEDAIRTIDFHQRCIGADIDNGRQYWCMKKDDEIIGLSGFHYRLWDPKSIVWGGWFVAQPNASAMTKIAMLLDTLKVLLEETDYKQLYIEVFADTTQSNILGIYQSLLFTELSRFENFYGPQQDMVVMKLELDELRQHWLSLTSAQLQVQ
;
A
#
# COMPACT_ATOMS: atom_id res chain seq x y z
N MET A 1 -2.50 14.37 -26.78
CA MET A 1 -2.98 12.98 -26.71
C MET A 1 -2.46 12.28 -25.46
N GLU A 2 -1.16 12.36 -25.18
CA GLU A 2 -0.52 11.79 -23.98
C GLU A 2 -1.05 12.38 -22.65
N GLN A 3 -1.09 13.71 -22.51
CA GLN A 3 -1.64 14.36 -21.31
C GLN A 3 -3.10 13.96 -21.02
N GLN A 4 -3.91 13.84 -22.07
CA GLN A 4 -5.32 13.43 -21.95
C GLN A 4 -5.45 11.97 -21.45
N PHE A 5 -4.50 11.11 -21.81
CA PHE A 5 -4.46 9.72 -21.35
C PHE A 5 -4.00 9.63 -19.88
N VAL A 6 -2.99 10.43 -19.50
CA VAL A 6 -2.52 10.56 -18.11
C VAL A 6 -3.65 11.03 -17.20
N ASP A 7 -4.35 12.11 -17.58
CA ASP A 7 -5.50 12.63 -16.84
C ASP A 7 -6.60 11.59 -16.66
N ARG A 8 -6.90 10.82 -17.73
CA ARG A 8 -7.91 9.77 -17.66
C ARG A 8 -7.51 8.66 -16.68
N ARG A 9 -6.23 8.27 -16.65
CA ARG A 9 -5.73 7.24 -15.71
C ARG A 9 -5.84 7.72 -14.27
N ALA A 10 -5.38 8.94 -13.98
CA ALA A 10 -5.45 9.54 -12.65
C ALA A 10 -6.92 9.66 -12.17
N SER A 11 -7.81 10.14 -13.03
CA SER A 11 -9.24 10.24 -12.72
C SER A 11 -9.90 8.88 -12.43
N LEU A 12 -9.57 7.84 -13.22
CA LEU A 12 -10.08 6.48 -12.97
C LEU A 12 -9.64 5.93 -11.61
N LEU A 13 -8.39 6.17 -11.24
CA LEU A 13 -7.83 5.73 -9.97
C LEU A 13 -8.45 6.49 -8.79
N ALA A 14 -8.63 7.81 -8.88
CA ALA A 14 -9.34 8.61 -7.88
C ALA A 14 -10.77 8.10 -7.64
N ASN A 15 -11.50 7.80 -8.71
CA ASN A 15 -12.83 7.18 -8.62
C ASN A 15 -12.79 5.76 -8.03
N LYS A 16 -11.71 5.01 -8.23
CA LYS A 16 -11.51 3.69 -7.62
C LYS A 16 -11.33 3.83 -6.10
N ILE A 17 -10.52 4.79 -5.66
CA ILE A 17 -10.31 5.12 -4.24
C ILE A 17 -11.64 5.46 -3.57
N ALA A 18 -12.44 6.37 -4.17
CA ALA A 18 -13.74 6.74 -3.61
C ALA A 18 -14.68 5.53 -3.46
N ARG A 19 -14.74 4.66 -4.49
CA ARG A 19 -15.58 3.46 -4.47
C ARG A 19 -15.12 2.44 -3.43
N THR A 20 -13.82 2.25 -3.26
CA THR A 20 -13.29 1.31 -2.26
C THR A 20 -13.44 1.84 -0.84
N ASN A 21 -13.37 3.15 -0.63
CA ASN A 21 -13.69 3.76 0.66
C ASN A 21 -15.16 3.49 1.05
N LEU A 22 -16.11 3.69 0.13
CA LEU A 22 -17.52 3.32 0.35
C LEU A 22 -17.71 1.82 0.59
N PHE A 23 -16.96 0.97 -0.12
CA PHE A 23 -16.97 -0.47 0.11
C PHE A 23 -16.50 -0.81 1.53
N MET A 24 -15.38 -0.24 1.99
CA MET A 24 -14.86 -0.47 3.34
C MET A 24 -15.88 -0.07 4.40
N GLN A 25 -16.48 1.10 4.26
CA GLN A 25 -17.56 1.57 5.16
C GLN A 25 -18.74 0.59 5.20
N ARG A 26 -19.24 0.14 4.04
CA ARG A 26 -20.35 -0.81 3.94
C ARG A 26 -20.01 -2.19 4.49
N GLN A 27 -18.75 -2.57 4.46
CA GLN A 27 -18.26 -3.84 4.99
C GLN A 27 -17.83 -3.75 6.46
N ASN A 28 -17.99 -2.58 7.10
CA ASN A 28 -17.50 -2.30 8.44
C ASN A 28 -16.01 -2.63 8.60
N ILE A 29 -15.22 -2.38 7.55
CA ILE A 29 -13.76 -2.53 7.60
C ILE A 29 -13.19 -1.27 8.22
N GLN A 30 -12.53 -1.43 9.35
CA GLN A 30 -11.93 -0.36 10.12
C GLN A 30 -10.43 -0.33 9.93
N LYS A 31 -9.87 0.88 9.84
CA LYS A 31 -8.44 1.11 9.85
C LYS A 31 -7.99 1.40 11.27
N VAL A 32 -7.00 0.65 11.76
CA VAL A 32 -6.40 0.87 13.09
C VAL A 32 -4.89 1.02 12.98
N PRO A 33 -4.26 1.89 13.80
CA PRO A 33 -2.81 1.99 13.86
C PRO A 33 -2.16 0.66 14.23
N VAL A 34 -0.99 0.39 13.64
CA VAL A 34 -0.21 -0.80 14.01
C VAL A 34 0.62 -0.50 15.27
N THR A 35 0.53 -1.41 16.23
CA THR A 35 1.36 -1.50 17.45
C THR A 35 2.40 -2.61 17.35
N PHE A 36 2.23 -3.52 16.38
CA PHE A 36 3.03 -4.72 16.17
C PHE A 36 3.05 -5.67 17.39
N ALA A 37 2.04 -5.58 18.26
CA ALA A 37 1.92 -6.41 19.46
C ALA A 37 0.65 -7.27 19.42
N GLY A 38 0.63 -8.32 20.26
CA GLY A 38 -0.52 -9.21 20.42
C GLY A 38 -1.02 -9.79 19.10
N GLU A 39 -2.34 -9.67 18.86
CA GLU A 39 -3.01 -10.21 17.67
C GLU A 39 -2.40 -9.74 16.34
N GLN A 40 -1.79 -8.55 16.29
CA GLN A 40 -1.19 -8.02 15.05
C GLN A 40 0.09 -8.77 14.69
N LEU A 41 0.91 -9.11 15.69
CA LEU A 41 2.14 -9.88 15.47
C LEU A 41 1.80 -11.32 15.06
N ASP A 42 0.80 -11.90 15.71
CA ASP A 42 0.32 -13.26 15.40
C ASP A 42 -0.24 -13.32 13.96
N PHE A 43 -1.03 -12.33 13.56
CA PHE A 43 -1.52 -12.21 12.19
C PHE A 43 -0.38 -12.17 11.16
N ILE A 44 0.64 -11.33 11.39
CA ILE A 44 1.75 -11.20 10.44
C ILE A 44 2.55 -12.51 10.35
N ARG A 45 2.78 -13.19 11.48
CA ARG A 45 3.45 -14.50 11.49
C ARG A 45 2.71 -15.56 10.69
N LEU A 46 1.37 -15.55 10.76
CA LEU A 46 0.52 -16.53 10.07
C LEU A 46 0.30 -16.21 8.58
N ALA A 47 0.28 -14.93 8.22
CA ALA A 47 -0.11 -14.50 6.88
C ALA A 47 1.06 -14.39 5.89
N MET A 48 2.31 -14.44 6.34
CA MET A 48 3.50 -14.38 5.47
C MET A 48 3.95 -15.77 5.02
N VAL A 49 4.45 -15.84 3.78
CA VAL A 49 5.00 -17.08 3.18
C VAL A 49 6.23 -17.55 3.97
N ASP A 50 6.33 -18.87 4.18
CA ASP A 50 7.46 -19.50 4.88
C ASP A 50 8.81 -19.05 4.30
N GLY A 51 9.72 -18.61 5.18
CA GLY A 51 11.06 -18.12 4.84
C GLY A 51 11.19 -16.61 4.68
N ILE A 52 10.11 -15.88 4.35
CA ILE A 52 10.09 -14.39 4.34
C ILE A 52 9.66 -13.83 5.71
N ASN A 53 9.04 -14.68 6.54
CA ASN A 53 8.58 -14.34 7.87
C ASN A 53 9.71 -13.89 8.82
N GLU A 54 10.91 -14.49 8.76
CA GLU A 54 12.00 -14.14 9.68
C GLU A 54 12.50 -12.70 9.49
N ASP A 55 12.77 -12.28 8.26
CA ASP A 55 13.24 -10.91 7.98
C ASP A 55 12.13 -9.86 8.18
N ALA A 56 10.88 -10.24 7.94
CA ALA A 56 9.74 -9.42 8.28
C ALA A 56 9.62 -9.22 9.80
N ILE A 57 9.70 -10.31 10.59
CA ILE A 57 9.69 -10.25 12.05
C ILE A 57 10.86 -9.40 12.57
N ARG A 58 12.08 -9.59 12.04
CA ARG A 58 13.24 -8.77 12.44
C ARG A 58 13.02 -7.29 12.18
N THR A 59 12.38 -6.95 11.06
CA THR A 59 12.06 -5.55 10.72
C THR A 59 10.94 -5.00 11.61
N ILE A 60 9.97 -5.82 12.01
CA ILE A 60 8.94 -5.47 12.99
C ILE A 60 9.59 -5.16 14.34
N ASP A 61 10.43 -6.07 14.83
CA ASP A 61 11.14 -5.92 16.10
C ASP A 61 12.02 -4.66 16.11
N PHE A 62 12.66 -4.36 14.98
CA PHE A 62 13.39 -3.10 14.83
C PHE A 62 12.46 -1.89 14.91
N HIS A 63 11.33 -1.90 14.21
CA HIS A 63 10.39 -0.79 14.24
C HIS A 63 9.74 -0.59 15.61
N GLN A 64 9.43 -1.65 16.35
CA GLN A 64 8.98 -1.55 17.74
C GLN A 64 10.01 -0.90 18.66
N ARG A 65 11.29 -1.24 18.50
CA ARG A 65 12.38 -0.59 19.25
C ARG A 65 12.51 0.89 18.88
N CYS A 66 12.31 1.26 17.62
CA CYS A 66 12.27 2.65 17.20
C CYS A 66 11.12 3.41 17.87
N ILE A 67 9.89 2.86 17.85
CA ILE A 67 8.74 3.45 18.54
C ILE A 67 9.02 3.63 20.03
N GLY A 68 9.52 2.58 20.70
CA GLY A 68 9.84 2.63 22.14
C GLY A 68 10.95 3.62 22.51
N ALA A 69 11.75 4.05 21.54
CA ALA A 69 12.83 5.02 21.70
C ALA A 69 12.51 6.41 21.13
N ASP A 70 11.27 6.66 20.67
CA ASP A 70 10.85 7.89 20.00
C ASP A 70 11.68 8.23 18.75
N ILE A 71 12.05 7.20 17.99
CA ILE A 71 12.81 7.31 16.73
C ILE A 71 11.87 7.11 15.56
N ASP A 72 11.72 8.14 14.72
CA ASP A 72 11.06 8.00 13.42
C ASP A 72 11.98 7.25 12.45
N ASN A 73 11.61 6.00 12.13
CA ASN A 73 12.32 5.18 11.14
C ASN A 73 11.64 5.19 9.75
N GLY A 74 10.74 6.15 9.55
CA GLY A 74 10.06 6.48 8.31
C GLY A 74 9.01 5.50 7.86
N ARG A 75 8.56 4.57 8.71
CA ARG A 75 7.55 3.56 8.37
C ARG A 75 6.19 3.93 8.97
N GLN A 76 5.15 3.83 8.16
CA GLN A 76 3.77 4.01 8.59
C GLN A 76 2.91 2.84 8.12
N TYR A 77 2.23 2.19 9.06
CA TYR A 77 1.45 0.99 8.81
C TYR A 77 0.10 1.06 9.52
N TRP A 78 -0.90 0.45 8.88
CA TRP A 78 -2.22 0.25 9.45
C TRP A 78 -2.64 -1.21 9.32
N CYS A 79 -3.31 -1.72 10.36
CA CYS A 79 -4.07 -2.95 10.25
C CYS A 79 -5.50 -2.59 9.81
N MET A 80 -6.08 -3.49 9.02
CA MET A 80 -7.47 -3.42 8.62
C MET A 80 -8.22 -4.50 9.39
N LYS A 81 -9.27 -4.11 10.11
CA LYS A 81 -10.10 -5.03 10.91
C LYS A 81 -11.49 -5.13 10.32
N LYS A 82 -12.08 -6.33 10.34
CA LYS A 82 -13.49 -6.57 10.06
C LYS A 82 -14.02 -7.51 11.13
N ASP A 83 -15.14 -7.15 11.76
CA ASP A 83 -15.77 -7.95 12.82
C ASP A 83 -14.77 -8.34 13.93
N ASP A 84 -13.93 -7.38 14.34
CA ASP A 84 -12.81 -7.53 15.30
C ASP A 84 -11.64 -8.45 14.88
N GLU A 85 -11.65 -9.01 13.67
CA GLU A 85 -10.55 -9.79 13.12
C GLU A 85 -9.64 -8.95 12.21
N ILE A 86 -8.32 -9.13 12.32
CA ILE A 86 -7.36 -8.50 11.39
C ILE A 86 -7.42 -9.21 10.05
N ILE A 87 -7.85 -8.48 9.02
CA ILE A 87 -7.99 -9.00 7.65
C ILE A 87 -6.80 -8.62 6.76
N GLY A 88 -5.94 -7.72 7.20
CA GLY A 88 -4.75 -7.30 6.47
C GLY A 88 -3.96 -6.19 7.14
N LEU A 89 -2.81 -5.89 6.55
CA LEU A 89 -1.94 -4.79 6.87
C LEU A 89 -1.40 -4.18 5.58
N SER A 90 -1.36 -2.85 5.55
CA SER A 90 -0.75 -2.10 4.46
C SER A 90 -0.08 -0.84 5.00
N GLY A 91 0.91 -0.34 4.26
CA GLY A 91 1.61 0.87 4.66
C GLY A 91 2.62 1.33 3.63
N PHE A 92 3.40 2.32 4.04
CA PHE A 92 4.46 2.92 3.24
C PHE A 92 5.66 3.24 4.13
N HIS A 93 6.77 3.56 3.49
CA HIS A 93 7.92 4.09 4.18
C HIS A 93 8.70 5.10 3.34
N TYR A 94 9.40 6.02 4.00
CA TYR A 94 10.42 6.85 3.35
C TYR A 94 11.81 6.39 3.78
N ARG A 95 12.80 6.63 2.91
CA ARG A 95 14.21 6.36 3.20
C ARG A 95 14.90 7.72 3.42
N LEU A 96 15.71 7.84 4.46
CA LEU A 96 16.33 9.13 4.84
C LEU A 96 17.26 9.72 3.77
N TRP A 97 17.77 8.88 2.86
CA TRP A 97 18.67 9.30 1.77
C TRP A 97 17.94 9.62 0.46
N ASP A 98 16.64 9.35 0.37
CA ASP A 98 15.87 9.63 -0.84
C ASP A 98 15.42 11.10 -0.87
N PRO A 99 15.14 11.66 -2.06
CA PRO A 99 14.46 12.92 -2.18
C PRO A 99 13.17 12.95 -1.35
N LYS A 100 12.93 14.05 -0.63
CA LYS A 100 11.72 14.23 0.22
C LYS A 100 10.39 14.06 -0.53
N SER A 101 10.43 14.20 -1.86
CA SER A 101 9.28 14.01 -2.75
C SER A 101 8.93 12.54 -3.00
N ILE A 102 9.75 11.58 -2.55
CA ILE A 102 9.62 10.16 -2.86
C ILE A 102 9.21 9.37 -1.61
N VAL A 103 8.31 8.41 -1.82
CA VAL A 103 7.92 7.42 -0.81
C VAL A 103 7.86 6.03 -1.44
N TRP A 104 8.04 5.00 -0.62
CA TRP A 104 8.03 3.59 -1.03
C TRP A 104 6.87 2.84 -0.40
N GLY A 105 6.33 1.88 -1.14
CA GLY A 105 5.41 0.89 -0.59
C GLY A 105 6.06 0.15 0.57
N GLY A 106 5.31 0.00 1.66
CA GLY A 106 5.69 -0.86 2.76
C GLY A 106 5.19 -2.28 2.50
N TRP A 107 5.19 -3.07 3.56
CA TRP A 107 4.50 -4.35 3.52
C TRP A 107 3.03 -4.23 3.19
N PHE A 108 2.59 -5.19 2.39
CA PHE A 108 1.19 -5.48 2.13
C PHE A 108 0.98 -6.96 2.40
N VAL A 109 0.08 -7.26 3.33
CA VAL A 109 -0.33 -8.62 3.64
C VAL A 109 -1.83 -8.65 3.88
N ALA A 110 -2.47 -9.71 3.43
CA ALA A 110 -3.92 -9.91 3.54
C ALA A 110 -4.16 -11.32 4.02
N GLN A 111 -5.27 -11.56 4.73
CA GLN A 111 -5.69 -12.92 5.01
C GLN A 111 -5.79 -13.74 3.71
N PRO A 112 -5.47 -15.05 3.72
CA PRO A 112 -5.50 -15.89 2.53
C PRO A 112 -6.84 -15.86 1.78
N ASN A 113 -7.95 -15.80 2.53
CA ASN A 113 -9.33 -15.77 2.03
C ASN A 113 -9.86 -14.34 1.75
N ALA A 114 -9.05 -13.30 1.93
CA ALA A 114 -9.47 -11.93 1.62
C ALA A 114 -9.81 -11.80 0.13
N SER A 115 -10.99 -11.25 -0.16
CA SER A 115 -11.44 -11.05 -1.54
C SER A 115 -10.52 -10.09 -2.29
N ALA A 116 -10.47 -10.19 -3.63
CA ALA A 116 -9.68 -9.28 -4.46
C ALA A 116 -10.08 -7.81 -4.24
N MET A 117 -11.37 -7.52 -4.05
CA MET A 117 -11.85 -6.18 -3.72
C MET A 117 -11.33 -5.68 -2.38
N THR A 118 -11.26 -6.56 -1.37
CA THR A 118 -10.69 -6.22 -0.06
C THR A 118 -9.21 -5.87 -0.20
N LYS A 119 -8.42 -6.71 -0.88
CA LYS A 119 -6.99 -6.45 -1.15
C LYS A 119 -6.76 -5.11 -1.84
N ILE A 120 -7.55 -4.81 -2.87
CA ILE A 120 -7.53 -3.53 -3.58
C ILE A 120 -7.90 -2.37 -2.66
N ALA A 121 -8.94 -2.53 -1.84
CA ALA A 121 -9.39 -1.48 -0.94
C ALA A 121 -8.33 -1.10 0.10
N MET A 122 -7.62 -2.09 0.65
CA MET A 122 -6.52 -1.85 1.60
C MET A 122 -5.37 -1.06 0.98
N LEU A 123 -4.94 -1.43 -0.24
CA LEU A 123 -3.90 -0.68 -0.97
C LEU A 123 -4.34 0.74 -1.32
N LEU A 124 -5.60 0.90 -1.73
CA LEU A 124 -6.13 2.22 -2.09
C LEU A 124 -6.41 3.11 -0.88
N ASP A 125 -6.64 2.55 0.30
CA ASP A 125 -6.67 3.33 1.54
C ASP A 125 -5.28 3.88 1.89
N THR A 126 -4.21 3.07 1.74
CA THR A 126 -2.83 3.57 1.89
C THR A 126 -2.55 4.71 0.90
N LEU A 127 -3.01 4.57 -0.34
CA LEU A 127 -2.90 5.63 -1.33
C LEU A 127 -3.69 6.89 -0.92
N LYS A 128 -4.90 6.74 -0.39
CA LYS A 128 -5.70 7.85 0.14
C LYS A 128 -4.95 8.62 1.24
N VAL A 129 -4.30 7.91 2.18
CA VAL A 129 -3.45 8.55 3.20
C VAL A 129 -2.34 9.37 2.55
N LEU A 130 -1.62 8.81 1.57
CA LEU A 130 -0.57 9.55 0.85
C LEU A 130 -1.10 10.81 0.16
N LEU A 131 -2.33 10.76 -0.37
CA LEU A 131 -2.93 11.90 -1.05
C LEU A 131 -3.42 12.99 -0.09
N GLU A 132 -3.95 12.61 1.08
CA GLU A 132 -4.62 13.52 2.03
C GLU A 132 -3.69 14.04 3.14
N GLU A 133 -2.73 13.23 3.57
CA GLU A 133 -1.97 13.46 4.81
C GLU A 133 -0.48 13.75 4.54
N THR A 134 -0.04 13.67 3.28
CA THR A 134 1.37 13.84 2.91
C THR A 134 1.55 14.71 1.66
N ASP A 135 2.76 15.22 1.45
CA ASP A 135 3.17 16.01 0.29
C ASP A 135 4.02 15.22 -0.72
N TYR A 136 4.15 13.90 -0.54
CA TYR A 136 4.90 13.04 -1.45
C TYR A 136 4.36 13.15 -2.88
N LYS A 137 5.29 13.11 -3.83
CA LYS A 137 5.06 13.34 -5.26
C LYS A 137 5.03 12.04 -6.03
N GLN A 138 5.78 11.05 -5.57
CA GLN A 138 6.00 9.79 -6.27
C GLN A 138 6.00 8.63 -5.29
N LEU A 139 5.24 7.59 -5.62
CA LEU A 139 5.21 6.33 -4.89
C LEU A 139 5.91 5.26 -5.74
N TYR A 140 6.88 4.58 -5.14
CA TYR A 140 7.57 3.45 -5.74
C TYR A 140 7.21 2.17 -5.00
N ILE A 141 7.11 1.04 -5.70
CA ILE A 141 6.88 -0.27 -5.09
C ILE A 141 7.87 -1.27 -5.67
N GLU A 142 8.45 -2.10 -4.81
CA GLU A 142 9.23 -3.28 -5.17
C GLU A 142 8.33 -4.51 -4.99
N VAL A 143 8.17 -5.34 -6.03
CA VAL A 143 7.38 -6.59 -5.96
C VAL A 143 8.11 -7.73 -6.64
N PHE A 144 7.77 -8.97 -6.25
CA PHE A 144 8.17 -10.16 -6.99
C PHE A 144 7.54 -10.14 -8.39
N ALA A 145 8.32 -10.49 -9.41
CA ALA A 145 7.80 -10.63 -10.77
C ALA A 145 6.93 -11.88 -10.93
N ASP A 146 7.24 -12.94 -10.17
CA ASP A 146 6.54 -14.20 -10.24
C ASP A 146 5.16 -14.11 -9.56
N THR A 147 4.12 -14.43 -10.34
CA THR A 147 2.73 -14.38 -9.89
C THR A 147 2.22 -15.70 -9.32
N THR A 148 3.02 -16.78 -9.38
CA THR A 148 2.61 -18.09 -8.86
C THR A 148 2.43 -18.08 -7.34
N GLN A 149 3.26 -17.31 -6.61
CA GLN A 149 3.19 -17.20 -5.15
C GLN A 149 2.44 -15.95 -4.67
N SER A 150 2.35 -14.90 -5.49
CA SER A 150 1.67 -13.65 -5.13
C SER A 150 1.09 -12.94 -6.35
N ASN A 151 -0.19 -12.60 -6.33
CA ASN A 151 -0.83 -11.85 -7.42
C ASN A 151 -0.61 -10.32 -7.34
N ILE A 152 0.30 -9.86 -6.47
CA ILE A 152 0.46 -8.44 -6.15
C ILE A 152 0.91 -7.58 -7.35
N LEU A 153 1.77 -8.13 -8.21
CA LEU A 153 2.18 -7.46 -9.46
C LEU A 153 0.96 -7.13 -10.33
N GLY A 154 0.08 -8.11 -10.55
CA GLY A 154 -1.14 -7.92 -11.34
C GLY A 154 -2.10 -6.91 -10.69
N ILE A 155 -2.15 -6.86 -9.36
CA ILE A 155 -2.93 -5.84 -8.64
C ILE A 155 -2.37 -4.44 -8.95
N TYR A 156 -1.06 -4.21 -8.80
CA TYR A 156 -0.47 -2.89 -9.07
C TYR A 156 -0.60 -2.47 -10.53
N GLN A 157 -0.47 -3.40 -11.48
CA GLN A 157 -0.77 -3.13 -12.89
C GLN A 157 -2.23 -2.70 -13.09
N SER A 158 -3.19 -3.35 -12.39
CA SER A 158 -4.61 -2.94 -12.41
C SER A 158 -4.90 -1.61 -11.71
N LEU A 159 -3.97 -1.15 -10.88
CA LEU A 159 -3.97 0.15 -10.22
C LEU A 159 -3.19 1.20 -11.02
N LEU A 160 -2.85 0.89 -12.27
CA LEU A 160 -2.23 1.81 -13.22
C LEU A 160 -0.85 2.28 -12.77
N PHE A 161 -0.13 1.49 -11.98
CA PHE A 161 1.29 1.70 -11.77
C PHE A 161 2.06 1.43 -13.07
N THR A 162 3.10 2.21 -13.31
CA THR A 162 4.01 2.04 -14.45
C THR A 162 5.19 1.18 -14.00
N GLU A 163 5.46 0.09 -14.70
CA GLU A 163 6.68 -0.69 -14.53
C GLU A 163 7.89 0.12 -15.03
N LEU A 164 8.89 0.32 -14.17
CA LEU A 164 10.10 1.06 -14.50
C LEU A 164 11.26 0.16 -14.88
N SER A 165 11.41 -0.94 -14.15
CA SER A 165 12.51 -1.87 -14.35
C SER A 165 12.19 -3.24 -13.78
N ARG A 166 12.89 -4.24 -14.31
CA ARG A 166 12.91 -5.61 -13.83
C ARG A 166 14.36 -6.02 -13.59
N PHE A 167 14.61 -6.59 -12.42
CA PHE A 167 15.92 -7.07 -12.00
C PHE A 167 15.87 -8.59 -11.91
N GLU A 168 16.57 -9.24 -12.84
CA GLU A 168 16.61 -10.69 -12.91
C GLU A 168 17.33 -11.29 -11.70
N ASN A 169 16.77 -12.37 -11.15
CA ASN A 169 17.33 -13.13 -10.02
C ASN A 169 17.64 -12.29 -8.76
N PHE A 170 16.97 -11.16 -8.57
CA PHE A 170 17.27 -10.24 -7.46
C PHE A 170 17.11 -10.89 -6.08
N TYR A 171 16.07 -11.70 -5.89
CA TYR A 171 15.80 -12.39 -4.63
C TYR A 171 16.40 -13.81 -4.57
N GLY A 172 16.94 -14.30 -5.69
CA GLY A 172 17.44 -15.66 -5.85
C GLY A 172 17.20 -16.19 -7.27
N PRO A 173 17.66 -17.42 -7.58
CA PRO A 173 17.46 -18.01 -8.90
C PRO A 173 15.98 -18.04 -9.30
N GLN A 174 15.65 -17.45 -10.46
CA GLN A 174 14.31 -17.31 -11.02
C GLN A 174 13.34 -16.46 -10.18
N GLN A 175 13.86 -15.65 -9.25
CA GLN A 175 13.08 -14.77 -8.40
C GLN A 175 13.41 -13.30 -8.70
N ASP A 176 12.77 -12.79 -9.74
CA ASP A 176 12.98 -11.42 -10.20
C ASP A 176 12.25 -10.40 -9.32
N MET A 177 12.80 -9.19 -9.25
CA MET A 177 12.13 -8.02 -8.70
C MET A 177 11.63 -7.12 -9.82
N VAL A 178 10.43 -6.57 -9.68
CA VAL A 178 9.89 -5.49 -10.51
C VAL A 178 9.77 -4.24 -9.65
N VAL A 179 10.27 -3.12 -10.18
CA VAL A 179 10.04 -1.79 -9.59
C VAL A 179 8.96 -1.08 -10.37
N MET A 180 7.93 -0.65 -9.67
CA MET A 180 6.79 0.06 -10.24
C MET A 180 6.66 1.45 -9.62
N LYS A 181 6.02 2.37 -10.34
CA LYS A 181 5.84 3.77 -9.92
C LYS A 181 4.42 4.27 -10.15
N LEU A 182 3.98 5.17 -9.28
CA LEU A 182 2.80 6.01 -9.43
C LEU A 182 3.13 7.48 -9.19
N GLU A 183 2.65 8.37 -10.07
CA GLU A 183 2.73 9.82 -9.89
C GLU A 183 1.61 10.28 -8.95
N LEU A 184 1.95 10.60 -7.70
CA LEU A 184 0.96 11.00 -6.68
C LEU A 184 0.41 12.41 -6.93
N ASP A 185 1.23 13.30 -7.48
CA ASP A 185 0.83 14.70 -7.67
C ASP A 185 -0.31 14.86 -8.68
N GLU A 186 -0.23 14.14 -9.79
CA GLU A 186 -1.29 14.09 -10.80
C GLU A 186 -2.57 13.52 -10.18
N LEU A 187 -2.46 12.38 -9.49
CA LEU A 187 -3.58 11.75 -8.83
C LEU A 187 -4.23 12.65 -7.76
N ARG A 188 -3.42 13.39 -7.00
CA ARG A 188 -3.89 14.29 -5.94
C ARG A 188 -4.79 15.39 -6.47
N GLN A 189 -4.47 15.99 -7.61
CA GLN A 189 -5.31 17.00 -8.23
C GLN A 189 -6.72 16.46 -8.55
N HIS A 190 -6.79 15.25 -9.10
CA HIS A 190 -8.06 14.59 -9.40
C HIS A 190 -8.83 14.17 -8.13
N TRP A 191 -8.12 13.70 -7.10
CA TRP A 191 -8.72 13.34 -5.80
C TRP A 191 -9.34 14.55 -5.08
N LEU A 192 -8.62 15.67 -5.01
CA LEU A 192 -9.09 16.90 -4.38
C LEU A 192 -10.30 17.49 -5.12
N SER A 193 -10.31 17.43 -6.45
CA SER A 193 -11.45 17.87 -7.27
C SER A 193 -12.69 17.01 -6.98
N LEU A 194 -12.53 15.68 -6.94
CA LEU A 194 -13.62 14.74 -6.68
C LEU A 194 -14.25 14.94 -5.30
N THR A 195 -13.42 15.08 -4.26
CA THR A 195 -13.87 15.24 -2.86
C THR A 195 -14.48 16.62 -2.61
N SER A 196 -13.94 17.68 -3.21
CA SER A 196 -14.53 19.02 -3.14
C SER A 196 -15.92 19.07 -3.77
N ALA A 197 -16.12 18.42 -4.92
CA ALA A 197 -17.42 18.33 -5.57
C ALA A 197 -18.46 17.56 -4.72
N GLN A 198 -18.03 16.53 -3.99
CA GLN A 198 -18.92 15.76 -3.10
C GLN A 198 -19.38 16.56 -1.88
N LEU A 199 -18.50 17.43 -1.33
CA LEU A 199 -18.84 18.32 -0.22
C LEU A 199 -19.82 19.44 -0.61
N GLN A 200 -19.89 19.81 -1.88
CA GLN A 200 -20.83 20.83 -2.38
C GLN A 200 -22.25 20.30 -2.63
N VAL A 201 -22.44 18.97 -2.62
CA VAL A 201 -23.72 18.30 -2.91
C VAL A 201 -24.39 17.78 -1.62
N GLN A 202 -23.72 17.90 -0.47
CA GLN A 202 -24.27 17.59 0.87
C GLN A 202 -24.80 18.85 1.54
#